data_AF-A0A8R7PCK4-F1
#
_entry.id   AF-A0A8R7PCK4-F1
#
_cell.length_a   1.000
_cell.length_b   1.000
_cell.length_c   1.000
_cell.angle_alpha   90.00
_cell.angle_beta   90.00
_cell.angle_gamma   90.00
#
_symmetry.space_group_name_H-M   'P 1'
#
loop_
_entity.id
_entity.type
_entity.pdbx_description
1 polymer ?
#
loop_
_entity_poly.entity_id
_entity_poly.type
_entity_poly.pdbx_seq_one_letter_code
_entity_poly.pdbx_strand_id
1 'polypeptide(L)'
;MAHLMQEIFGYTDELSRALQKQDQDIVHAIELVDITKYHLEGLRTHPGWDDFVKKVTSFCTKHKIKIVDMEGPYFPAGRPRRGFFNGATNYHRFKVDMYVSIIDRQISELNGGFDEVITYLLSCMAAFCPLRLFAAYDQEKLVRLATKFYANDFTSDELARLPWQLNMYVTHVRRDERFQNLKNLCELSVMLVETNKHEQYYIVYKLLKLVLILPVATASVERVFSSMNYVKNKLRSKMGDDYLNNCLVTFVEREFFNQVKDEDVINLFQKGDRKVIL
;
A
#
# COMPACT_ATOMS: atom_id res chain seq x y z
N MET A 1 -12.13 23.06 3.56
CA MET A 1 -12.01 21.61 3.80
C MET A 1 -12.31 20.78 2.57
N ALA A 2 -13.49 20.86 1.96
CA ALA A 2 -13.80 20.04 0.76
C ALA A 2 -12.76 20.19 -0.37
N HIS A 3 -12.41 21.43 -0.75
CA HIS A 3 -11.35 21.66 -1.76
C HIS A 3 -9.97 21.15 -1.34
N LEU A 4 -9.64 21.18 -0.05
CA LEU A 4 -8.36 20.64 0.44
C LEU A 4 -8.32 19.12 0.29
N MET A 5 -9.41 18.44 0.67
CA MET A 5 -9.53 16.99 0.47
C MET A 5 -9.50 16.65 -1.02
N GLN A 6 -10.17 17.43 -1.87
CA GLN A 6 -10.17 17.22 -3.31
C GLN A 6 -8.76 17.31 -3.90
N GLU A 7 -7.94 18.29 -3.50
CA GLU A 7 -6.57 18.38 -4.02
C GLU A 7 -5.66 17.29 -3.50
N ILE A 8 -5.72 16.99 -2.19
CA ILE A 8 -4.92 15.89 -1.63
C ILE A 8 -5.30 14.56 -2.29
N PHE A 9 -6.60 14.26 -2.36
CA PHE A 9 -7.06 13.03 -2.99
C PHE A 9 -6.80 13.01 -4.49
N GLY A 10 -6.80 14.16 -5.17
CA GLY A 10 -6.41 14.25 -6.57
C GLY A 10 -5.00 13.72 -6.82
N TYR A 11 -4.04 14.06 -5.96
CA TYR A 11 -2.66 13.56 -6.06
C TYR A 11 -2.50 12.12 -5.57
N THR A 12 -3.26 11.68 -4.56
CA THR A 12 -3.10 10.34 -3.99
C THR A 12 -3.94 9.25 -4.68
N ASP A 13 -4.93 9.61 -5.51
CA ASP A 13 -5.88 8.66 -6.11
C ASP A 13 -5.16 7.63 -7.00
N GLU A 14 -4.25 8.08 -7.85
CA GLU A 14 -3.51 7.21 -8.76
C GLU A 14 -2.62 6.22 -8.00
N LEU A 15 -1.88 6.72 -7.01
CA LEU A 15 -1.09 5.88 -6.10
C LEU A 15 -1.98 4.86 -5.37
N SER A 16 -3.12 5.30 -4.83
CA SER A 16 -4.05 4.42 -4.11
C SER A 16 -4.56 3.29 -4.99
N ARG A 17 -4.91 3.59 -6.26
CA ARG A 17 -5.34 2.57 -7.23
C ARG A 17 -4.20 1.63 -7.60
N ALA A 18 -3.00 2.15 -7.81
CA ALA A 18 -1.83 1.34 -8.15
C ALA A 18 -1.49 0.35 -7.03
N LEU A 19 -1.49 0.80 -5.78
CA LEU A 19 -1.25 -0.03 -4.59
C LEU A 19 -2.36 -1.04 -4.29
N GLN A 20 -3.53 -0.92 -4.93
CA GLN A 20 -4.67 -1.83 -4.73
C GLN A 20 -4.87 -2.84 -5.86
N LYS A 21 -4.18 -2.68 -7.00
CA LYS A 21 -4.23 -3.66 -8.10
C LYS A 21 -3.63 -5.01 -7.67
N GLN A 22 -4.10 -6.09 -8.27
CA GLN A 22 -3.56 -7.44 -8.04
C GLN A 22 -2.32 -7.72 -8.91
N ASP A 23 -2.28 -7.14 -10.10
CA ASP A 23 -1.20 -7.21 -11.10
C ASP A 23 -0.22 -6.05 -10.93
N GLN A 24 0.32 -5.89 -9.72
CA GLN A 24 1.17 -4.74 -9.41
C GLN A 24 2.51 -4.79 -10.16
N ASP A 25 2.78 -3.76 -10.94
CA ASP A 25 4.13 -3.40 -11.32
C ASP A 25 4.76 -2.63 -10.14
N ILE A 26 5.56 -3.34 -9.34
CA ILE A 26 6.26 -2.78 -8.17
C ILE A 26 7.11 -1.56 -8.57
N VAL A 27 7.71 -1.55 -9.77
CA VAL A 27 8.51 -0.41 -10.24
C VAL A 27 7.65 0.83 -10.36
N HIS A 28 6.51 0.67 -11.04
CA HIS A 28 5.56 1.76 -11.26
C HIS A 28 4.94 2.25 -9.95
N ALA A 29 4.65 1.35 -9.01
CA ALA A 29 4.13 1.72 -7.70
C ALA A 29 5.12 2.58 -6.90
N ILE A 30 6.41 2.24 -6.89
CA ILE A 30 7.45 3.05 -6.21
C ILE A 30 7.55 4.43 -6.86
N GLU A 31 7.60 4.49 -8.19
CA GLU A 31 7.65 5.76 -8.92
C GLU A 31 6.47 6.67 -8.57
N LEU A 32 5.26 6.10 -8.47
CA LEU A 32 4.07 6.83 -8.03
C LEU A 32 4.16 7.31 -6.59
N VAL A 33 4.82 6.57 -5.68
CA VAL A 33 5.06 7.04 -4.31
C VAL A 33 5.93 8.30 -4.34
N ASP A 34 7.03 8.29 -5.07
CA ASP A 34 7.96 9.43 -5.16
C ASP A 34 7.29 10.65 -5.81
N ILE A 35 6.55 10.45 -6.90
CA ILE A 35 5.77 11.50 -7.57
C ILE A 35 4.72 12.10 -6.62
N THR A 36 4.01 11.24 -5.88
CA THR A 36 2.98 11.69 -4.92
C THR A 36 3.61 12.51 -3.80
N LYS A 37 4.74 12.04 -3.23
CA LYS A 37 5.51 12.80 -2.23
C LYS A 37 5.94 14.16 -2.76
N TYR A 38 6.51 14.20 -3.97
CA TYR A 38 6.93 15.44 -4.62
C TYR A 38 5.78 16.46 -4.75
N HIS A 39 4.60 16.02 -5.20
CA HIS A 39 3.43 16.92 -5.31
C HIS A 39 2.93 17.41 -3.94
N LEU A 40 2.87 16.55 -2.93
CA LEU A 40 2.46 16.93 -1.57
C LEU A 40 3.46 17.91 -0.94
N GLU A 41 4.76 17.72 -1.14
CA GLU A 41 5.78 18.67 -0.72
C GLU A 41 5.65 20.01 -1.45
N GLY A 42 5.35 19.98 -2.75
CA GLY A 42 5.03 21.17 -3.53
C GLY A 42 3.87 21.97 -2.95
N LEU A 43 2.81 21.29 -2.52
CA LEU A 43 1.65 21.94 -1.86
C LEU A 43 2.02 22.63 -0.55
N ARG A 44 3.02 22.13 0.18
CA ARG A 44 3.52 22.70 1.45
C ARG A 44 4.24 24.05 1.25
N THR A 45 4.76 24.30 0.06
CA THR A 45 5.51 25.53 -0.25
C THR A 45 4.62 26.78 -0.25
N HIS A 46 5.23 27.97 -0.11
CA HIS A 46 4.52 29.24 -0.22
C HIS A 46 3.71 29.37 -1.53
N PRO A 47 4.29 29.08 -2.71
CA PRO A 47 3.55 29.07 -3.97
C PRO A 47 2.36 28.08 -3.96
N GLY A 48 2.54 26.89 -3.40
CA GLY A 48 1.48 25.88 -3.32
C GLY A 48 0.26 26.36 -2.53
N TRP A 49 0.49 27.03 -1.39
CA TRP A 49 -0.57 27.68 -0.62
C TRP A 49 -1.28 28.78 -1.41
N ASP A 50 -0.53 29.67 -2.06
CA ASP A 50 -1.11 30.81 -2.77
C ASP A 50 -1.99 30.36 -3.94
N ASP A 51 -1.53 29.36 -4.70
CA ASP A 51 -2.31 28.81 -5.82
C ASP A 51 -3.56 28.07 -5.34
N PHE A 52 -3.47 27.34 -4.21
CA PHE A 52 -4.64 26.75 -3.57
C PHE A 52 -5.67 27.82 -3.14
N VAL A 53 -5.21 28.89 -2.49
CA VAL A 53 -6.09 30.00 -2.07
C VAL A 53 -6.74 30.68 -3.27
N LYS A 54 -6.02 30.89 -4.38
CA LYS A 54 -6.58 31.43 -5.63
C LYS A 54 -7.71 30.55 -6.16
N LYS A 55 -7.51 29.22 -6.22
CA LYS A 55 -8.54 28.25 -6.65
C LYS A 55 -9.79 28.34 -5.77
N VAL A 56 -9.62 28.34 -4.45
CA VAL A 56 -10.73 28.46 -3.49
C VAL A 56 -11.45 29.81 -3.61
N THR A 57 -10.70 30.90 -3.76
CA THR A 57 -11.26 32.25 -3.90
C THR A 57 -12.07 32.40 -5.19
N SER A 58 -11.59 31.84 -6.30
CA SER A 58 -12.31 31.78 -7.58
C SER A 58 -13.62 31.01 -7.44
N PHE A 59 -13.60 29.84 -6.79
CA PHE A 59 -14.80 29.07 -6.50
C PHE A 59 -15.80 29.85 -5.64
N CYS A 60 -15.34 30.46 -4.54
CA CYS A 60 -16.20 31.27 -3.67
C CYS A 60 -16.86 32.43 -4.44
N THR A 61 -16.09 33.14 -5.26
CA THR A 61 -16.58 34.23 -6.10
C THR A 61 -17.66 33.75 -7.07
N LYS A 62 -17.40 32.63 -7.78
CA LYS A 62 -18.35 32.03 -8.72
C LYS A 62 -19.68 31.66 -8.06
N HIS A 63 -19.64 31.16 -6.82
CA HIS A 63 -20.82 30.70 -6.08
C HIS A 63 -21.39 31.73 -5.10
N LYS A 64 -20.92 32.99 -5.15
CA LYS A 64 -21.34 34.09 -4.26
C LYS A 64 -21.17 33.75 -2.77
N ILE A 65 -20.17 32.96 -2.43
CA ILE A 65 -19.80 32.61 -1.06
C ILE A 65 -18.92 33.74 -0.52
N LYS A 66 -19.26 34.25 0.67
CA LYS A 66 -18.46 35.29 1.33
C LYS A 66 -17.05 34.77 1.61
N ILE A 67 -16.05 35.45 1.04
CA ILE A 67 -14.63 35.17 1.32
C ILE A 67 -14.32 35.65 2.73
N VAL A 68 -13.57 34.83 3.46
CA VAL A 68 -13.13 35.14 4.82
C VAL A 68 -11.94 36.08 4.77
N ASP A 69 -11.94 37.11 5.62
CA ASP A 69 -10.78 37.96 5.84
C ASP A 69 -9.70 37.15 6.58
N MET A 70 -8.56 36.95 5.91
CA MET A 70 -7.45 36.12 6.40
C MET A 70 -6.72 36.76 7.59
N GLU A 71 -6.71 38.09 7.69
CA GLU A 71 -6.08 38.83 8.80
C GLU A 71 -7.01 38.95 10.01
N GLY A 72 -8.31 38.79 9.78
CA GLY A 72 -9.32 38.81 10.83
C GLY A 72 -9.22 37.65 11.83
N PRO A 73 -9.83 37.79 13.03
CA PRO A 73 -9.87 36.74 14.03
C PRO A 73 -10.68 35.53 13.55
N TYR A 74 -10.20 34.33 13.91
CA TYR A 74 -10.90 33.08 13.61
C TYR A 74 -12.04 32.82 14.61
N PHE A 75 -13.21 32.49 14.06
CA PHE A 75 -14.38 32.07 14.84
C PHE A 75 -14.88 30.70 14.37
N PRO A 76 -14.98 29.69 15.26
CA PRO A 76 -15.48 28.38 14.87
C PRO A 76 -16.96 28.44 14.47
N ALA A 77 -17.31 27.77 13.37
CA ALA A 77 -18.70 27.62 12.96
C ALA A 77 -19.51 26.89 14.05
N GLY A 78 -20.68 27.43 14.41
CA GLY A 78 -21.59 26.83 15.40
C GLY A 78 -21.17 26.99 16.86
N ARG A 79 -20.11 27.75 17.17
CA ARG A 79 -19.72 28.07 18.57
C ARG A 79 -19.88 29.55 18.89
N PRO A 80 -20.15 29.90 20.16
CA PRO A 80 -20.16 31.29 20.60
C PRO A 80 -18.82 31.96 20.29
N ARG A 81 -18.86 33.24 19.90
CA ARG A 81 -17.66 34.10 19.73
C ARG A 81 -17.06 34.45 21.10
N ARG A 82 -16.60 33.45 21.83
CA ARG A 82 -15.71 33.61 22.98
C ARG A 82 -14.31 33.25 22.48
N GLY A 83 -13.28 33.99 22.86
CA GLY A 83 -11.91 33.92 22.33
C GLY A 83 -11.16 32.60 22.57
N PHE A 84 -11.77 31.47 22.21
CA PHE A 84 -11.32 30.10 22.46
C PHE A 84 -10.01 29.74 21.77
N PHE A 85 -9.61 30.48 20.73
CA PHE A 85 -8.40 30.23 19.95
C PHE A 85 -7.33 31.30 20.18
N ASN A 86 -7.20 31.86 21.39
CA ASN A 86 -6.13 32.80 21.76
C ASN A 86 -5.91 33.98 20.78
N GLY A 87 -6.98 34.47 20.12
CA GLY A 87 -6.86 35.53 19.12
C GLY A 87 -6.19 35.12 17.80
N ALA A 88 -6.11 33.81 17.49
CA ALA A 88 -5.56 33.32 16.23
C ALA A 88 -6.30 33.90 15.02
N THR A 89 -5.55 34.25 13.98
CA THR A 89 -6.08 34.73 12.71
C THR A 89 -6.66 33.60 11.88
N ASN A 90 -7.57 33.92 10.96
CA ASN A 90 -8.06 32.97 9.97
C ASN A 90 -6.91 32.37 9.16
N TYR A 91 -5.90 33.16 8.82
CA TYR A 91 -4.70 32.68 8.15
C TYR A 91 -3.98 31.58 8.93
N HIS A 92 -3.68 31.81 10.22
CA HIS A 92 -3.00 30.81 11.04
C HIS A 92 -3.82 29.51 11.08
N ARG A 93 -5.12 29.63 11.33
CA ARG A 93 -5.99 28.45 11.43
C ARG A 93 -6.08 27.66 10.13
N PHE A 94 -6.32 28.34 9.01
CA PHE A 94 -6.52 27.65 7.73
C PHE A 94 -5.21 27.16 7.11
N LYS A 95 -4.14 27.95 7.18
CA LYS A 95 -2.85 27.57 6.62
C LYS A 95 -2.12 26.57 7.51
N VAL A 96 -1.86 26.92 8.77
CA VAL A 96 -0.97 26.14 9.63
C VAL A 96 -1.70 24.92 10.19
N ASP A 97 -2.78 25.14 10.95
CA ASP A 97 -3.43 24.05 11.68
C ASP A 97 -4.21 23.09 10.77
N MET A 98 -4.64 23.53 9.60
CA MET A 98 -5.47 22.73 8.70
C MET A 98 -4.71 22.30 7.46
N TYR A 99 -4.31 23.25 6.60
CA TYR A 99 -3.69 22.93 5.32
C TYR A 99 -2.35 22.21 5.47
N VAL A 100 -1.38 22.83 6.15
CA VAL A 100 -0.05 22.25 6.38
C VAL A 100 -0.14 21.00 7.25
N SER A 101 -0.90 21.02 8.35
CA SER A 101 -1.03 19.86 9.24
C SER A 101 -1.56 18.60 8.52
N ILE A 102 -2.54 18.76 7.62
CA ILE A 102 -3.09 17.62 6.88
C ILE A 102 -2.06 17.11 5.85
N ILE A 103 -1.39 18.00 5.13
CA ILE A 103 -0.34 17.63 4.16
C ILE A 103 0.83 16.92 4.86
N ASP A 104 1.34 17.50 5.95
CA ASP A 104 2.43 16.93 6.74
C ASP A 104 2.04 15.54 7.27
N ARG A 105 0.78 15.35 7.67
CA ARG A 105 0.29 14.02 8.05
C ARG A 105 0.34 13.04 6.89
N GLN A 106 -0.13 13.40 5.71
CA GLN A 106 -0.09 12.51 4.54
C GLN A 106 1.36 12.15 4.16
N ILE A 107 2.26 13.13 4.15
CA ILE A 107 3.69 12.92 3.89
C ILE A 107 4.30 12.00 4.95
N SER A 108 3.97 12.20 6.23
CA SER A 108 4.46 11.36 7.34
C SER A 108 3.99 9.92 7.21
N GLU A 109 2.74 9.66 6.82
CA GLU A 109 2.23 8.30 6.61
C GLU A 109 2.94 7.64 5.41
N LEU A 110 3.14 8.37 4.31
CA LEU A 110 3.88 7.88 3.15
C LEU A 110 5.36 7.60 3.46
N ASN A 111 5.99 8.41 4.28
CA ASN A 111 7.37 8.19 4.71
C ASN A 111 7.50 7.05 5.74
N GLY A 112 6.49 6.84 6.58
CA GLY A 112 6.44 5.70 7.49
C GLY A 112 6.19 4.36 6.76
N GLY A 113 5.35 4.36 5.72
CA GLY A 113 5.06 3.17 4.94
C GLY A 113 6.10 2.84 3.86
N PHE A 114 6.76 3.85 3.32
CA PHE A 114 7.81 3.71 2.29
C PHE A 114 9.06 4.47 2.72
N ASP A 115 9.74 3.94 3.73
CA ASP A 115 11.05 4.44 4.14
C ASP A 115 12.11 4.07 3.10
N GLU A 116 13.34 4.58 3.27
CA GLU A 116 14.44 4.34 2.34
C GLU A 116 14.77 2.83 2.21
N VAL A 117 14.60 2.07 3.29
CA VAL A 117 14.92 0.64 3.34
C VAL A 117 13.87 -0.18 2.56
N ILE A 118 12.58 0.10 2.76
CA ILE A 118 11.46 -0.53 2.06
C ILE A 118 11.49 -0.16 0.59
N THR A 119 11.75 1.12 0.27
CA THR A 119 11.86 1.58 -1.12
C THR A 119 13.02 0.88 -1.83
N TYR A 120 14.16 0.74 -1.15
CA TYR A 120 15.30 0.00 -1.69
C TYR A 120 15.01 -1.49 -1.84
N LEU A 121 14.37 -2.13 -0.86
CA LEU A 121 13.91 -3.51 -0.91
C LEU A 121 13.01 -3.74 -2.13
N LEU A 122 12.00 -2.89 -2.31
CA LEU A 122 11.07 -2.96 -3.44
C LEU A 122 11.78 -2.72 -4.78
N SER A 123 12.73 -1.79 -4.84
CA SER A 123 13.58 -1.57 -6.03
C SER A 123 14.39 -2.81 -6.39
N CYS A 124 14.87 -3.55 -5.39
CA CYS A 124 15.56 -4.82 -5.61
C CYS A 124 14.60 -5.93 -6.05
N MET A 125 13.38 -6.00 -5.50
CA MET A 125 12.35 -6.95 -5.95
C MET A 125 11.92 -6.70 -7.40
N ALA A 126 11.80 -5.42 -7.77
CA ALA A 126 11.52 -4.96 -9.12
C ALA A 126 12.52 -5.48 -10.18
N ALA A 127 13.77 -5.78 -9.79
CA ALA A 127 14.76 -6.36 -10.70
C ALA A 127 14.42 -7.80 -11.14
N PHE A 128 13.44 -8.47 -10.51
CA PHE A 128 12.88 -9.73 -10.99
C PHE A 128 11.74 -9.56 -12.00
N CYS A 129 11.25 -8.34 -12.24
CA CYS A 129 10.07 -8.11 -13.05
C CYS A 129 10.23 -8.67 -14.47
N PRO A 130 9.34 -9.57 -14.94
CA PRO A 130 9.48 -10.20 -16.24
C PRO A 130 9.03 -9.29 -17.41
N LEU A 131 8.40 -8.15 -17.10
CA LEU A 131 7.90 -7.21 -18.10
C LEU A 131 8.99 -6.75 -19.07
N ARG A 132 8.59 -6.56 -20.34
CA ARG A 132 9.46 -6.08 -21.43
C ARG A 132 10.78 -6.87 -21.52
N LEU A 133 10.70 -8.20 -21.45
CA LEU A 133 11.86 -9.10 -21.50
C LEU A 133 12.88 -8.84 -20.39
N PHE A 134 12.39 -8.65 -19.15
CA PHE A 134 13.22 -8.35 -17.99
C PHE A 134 14.01 -7.06 -18.17
N ALA A 135 13.36 -5.99 -18.63
CA ALA A 135 14.02 -4.69 -18.86
C ALA A 135 14.57 -4.08 -17.56
N ALA A 136 13.89 -4.30 -16.43
CA ALA A 136 14.29 -3.81 -15.11
C ALA A 136 15.37 -4.66 -14.43
N TYR A 137 15.84 -5.74 -15.09
CA TYR A 137 16.79 -6.66 -14.49
C TYR A 137 18.12 -6.00 -14.14
N ASP A 138 18.53 -6.17 -12.90
CA ASP A 138 19.76 -5.67 -12.33
C ASP A 138 20.34 -6.73 -11.39
N GLN A 139 21.44 -7.35 -11.82
CA GLN A 139 22.10 -8.41 -11.08
C GLN A 139 22.61 -7.94 -9.70
N GLU A 140 23.15 -6.72 -9.61
CA GLU A 140 23.72 -6.20 -8.38
C GLU A 140 22.62 -6.00 -7.33
N LYS A 141 21.48 -5.45 -7.73
CA LYS A 141 20.31 -5.32 -6.85
C LYS A 141 19.83 -6.67 -6.33
N LEU A 142 19.77 -7.70 -7.17
CA LEU A 142 19.36 -9.05 -6.75
C LEU A 142 20.35 -9.74 -5.82
N VAL A 143 21.65 -9.55 -6.05
CA VAL A 143 22.68 -10.05 -5.13
C VAL A 143 22.61 -9.32 -3.78
N ARG A 144 22.42 -7.99 -3.81
CA ARG A 144 22.20 -7.20 -2.58
C ARG A 144 20.93 -7.59 -1.86
N LEU A 145 19.86 -7.96 -2.58
CA LEU A 145 18.63 -8.49 -2.00
C LEU A 145 18.91 -9.72 -1.14
N ALA A 146 19.60 -10.71 -1.70
CA ALA A 146 19.93 -11.95 -1.00
C ALA A 146 20.91 -11.72 0.16
N THR A 147 21.93 -10.87 -0.04
CA THR A 147 23.01 -10.67 0.94
C THR A 147 22.66 -9.72 2.08
N LYS A 148 21.79 -8.73 1.86
CA LYS A 148 21.41 -7.75 2.91
C LYS A 148 20.09 -8.08 3.58
N PHE A 149 19.07 -8.46 2.82
CA PHE A 149 17.71 -8.64 3.36
C PHE A 149 17.44 -10.08 3.76
N TYR A 150 18.01 -11.04 3.03
CA TYR A 150 17.77 -12.48 3.22
C TYR A 150 19.03 -13.25 3.57
N ALA A 151 20.01 -12.60 4.19
CA ALA A 151 21.32 -13.21 4.47
C ALA A 151 21.21 -14.54 5.22
N ASN A 152 20.21 -14.65 6.11
CA ASN A 152 19.97 -15.83 6.93
C ASN A 152 19.29 -16.98 6.17
N ASP A 153 18.65 -16.69 5.03
CA ASP A 153 17.96 -17.70 4.23
C ASP A 153 18.91 -18.41 3.26
N PHE A 154 20.12 -17.88 3.04
CA PHE A 154 21.11 -18.44 2.13
C PHE A 154 22.38 -18.90 2.85
N THR A 155 22.99 -19.97 2.34
CA THR A 155 24.34 -20.38 2.75
C THR A 155 25.41 -19.53 2.07
N SER A 156 26.61 -19.49 2.64
CA SER A 156 27.74 -18.76 2.04
C SER A 156 28.09 -19.26 0.63
N ASP A 157 27.95 -20.56 0.35
CA ASP A 157 28.15 -21.14 -1.00
C ASP A 157 27.06 -20.65 -1.97
N GLU A 158 25.79 -20.67 -1.54
CA GLU A 158 24.68 -20.17 -2.35
C GLU A 158 24.88 -18.69 -2.71
N LEU A 159 25.25 -17.84 -1.75
CA LEU A 159 25.50 -16.41 -1.99
C LEU A 159 26.68 -16.18 -2.93
N ALA A 160 27.76 -16.97 -2.83
CA ALA A 160 28.91 -16.87 -3.72
C ALA A 160 28.56 -17.28 -5.17
N ARG A 161 27.64 -18.24 -5.34
CA ARG A 161 27.23 -18.76 -6.65
C ARG A 161 26.07 -17.98 -7.28
N LEU A 162 25.31 -17.25 -6.49
CA LEU A 162 24.14 -16.48 -6.92
C LEU A 162 24.42 -15.56 -8.13
N PRO A 163 25.50 -14.76 -8.19
CA PRO A 163 25.77 -13.90 -9.34
C PRO A 163 25.87 -14.69 -10.65
N TRP A 164 26.62 -15.79 -10.66
CA TRP A 164 26.76 -16.65 -11.83
C TRP A 164 25.45 -17.30 -12.24
N GLN A 165 24.68 -17.80 -11.27
CA GLN A 165 23.40 -18.43 -11.54
C GLN A 165 22.38 -17.42 -12.11
N LEU A 166 22.36 -16.18 -11.61
CA LEU A 166 21.53 -15.09 -12.11
C LEU A 166 21.86 -14.73 -13.58
N ASN A 167 23.14 -14.67 -13.93
CA ASN A 167 23.57 -14.36 -15.30
C ASN A 167 23.12 -15.45 -16.30
N MET A 168 23.28 -16.72 -15.91
CA MET A 168 22.81 -17.84 -16.71
C MET A 168 21.28 -17.88 -16.81
N TYR A 169 20.59 -17.62 -15.70
CA TYR A 169 19.14 -17.55 -15.62
C TYR A 169 18.58 -16.50 -16.59
N VAL A 170 19.03 -15.25 -16.52
CA VAL A 170 18.47 -14.17 -17.33
C VAL A 170 18.71 -14.40 -18.82
N THR A 171 19.88 -14.93 -19.18
CA THR A 171 20.21 -15.27 -20.58
C THR A 171 19.30 -16.37 -21.11
N HIS A 172 19.02 -17.39 -20.29
CA HIS A 172 18.18 -18.52 -20.69
C HIS A 172 16.71 -18.11 -20.81
N VAL A 173 16.20 -17.36 -19.83
CA VAL A 173 14.81 -16.91 -19.80
C VAL A 173 14.52 -15.91 -20.91
N ARG A 174 15.43 -14.98 -21.23
CA ARG A 174 15.26 -14.03 -22.35
C ARG A 174 15.23 -14.70 -23.73
N ARG A 175 15.83 -15.88 -23.88
CA ARG A 175 15.87 -16.64 -25.15
C ARG A 175 14.69 -17.61 -25.30
N ASP A 176 13.96 -17.90 -24.23
CA ASP A 176 12.86 -18.86 -24.23
C ASP A 176 11.54 -18.11 -24.52
N GLU A 177 10.92 -18.39 -25.66
CA GLU A 177 9.71 -17.70 -26.13
C GLU A 177 8.55 -17.78 -25.13
N ARG A 178 8.51 -18.84 -24.31
CA ARG A 178 7.49 -19.04 -23.28
C ARG A 178 7.49 -17.97 -22.18
N PHE A 179 8.59 -17.22 -22.05
CA PHE A 179 8.74 -16.17 -21.02
C PHE A 179 8.52 -14.75 -21.56
N GLN A 180 8.20 -14.56 -22.84
CA GLN A 180 8.15 -13.22 -23.44
C GLN A 180 6.96 -12.37 -23.00
N ASN A 181 5.83 -12.99 -22.64
CA ASN A 181 4.55 -12.31 -22.40
C ASN A 181 4.06 -12.44 -20.95
N LEU A 182 4.97 -12.60 -19.99
CA LEU A 182 4.62 -12.70 -18.57
C LEU A 182 4.30 -11.33 -17.98
N LYS A 183 3.19 -11.25 -17.26
CA LYS A 183 2.65 -9.98 -16.72
C LYS A 183 3.13 -9.69 -15.30
N ASN A 184 3.42 -10.72 -14.51
CA ASN A 184 3.75 -10.56 -13.10
C ASN A 184 4.68 -11.67 -12.59
N LEU A 185 5.16 -11.52 -11.35
CA LEU A 185 6.08 -12.45 -10.70
C LEU A 185 5.45 -13.83 -10.40
N CYS A 186 4.13 -13.91 -10.26
CA CYS A 186 3.41 -15.17 -10.06
C CYS A 186 3.39 -16.01 -11.35
N GLU A 187 3.09 -15.40 -12.50
CA GLU A 187 3.20 -16.07 -13.80
C GLU A 187 4.64 -16.54 -14.05
N LEU A 188 5.63 -15.71 -13.69
CA LEU A 188 7.04 -16.10 -13.75
C LEU A 188 7.34 -17.34 -12.91
N SER A 189 6.87 -17.40 -11.65
CA SER A 189 7.16 -18.55 -10.79
C SER A 189 6.51 -19.83 -11.31
N VAL A 190 5.27 -19.75 -11.80
CA VAL A 190 4.57 -20.89 -12.43
C VAL A 190 5.34 -21.38 -13.66
N MET A 191 5.74 -20.48 -14.56
CA MET A 191 6.49 -20.85 -15.77
C MET A 191 7.85 -21.48 -15.45
N LEU A 192 8.55 -21.03 -14.40
CA LEU A 192 9.81 -21.65 -13.98
C LEU A 192 9.60 -23.09 -13.47
N VAL A 193 8.45 -23.37 -12.88
CA VAL A 193 8.07 -24.74 -12.47
C VAL A 193 7.76 -25.59 -13.68
N GLU A 194 6.87 -25.14 -14.57
CA GLU A 194 6.46 -25.88 -15.77
C GLU A 194 7.63 -26.23 -16.69
N THR A 195 8.65 -25.38 -16.74
CA THR A 195 9.83 -25.59 -17.58
C THR A 195 10.97 -26.33 -16.88
N ASN A 196 10.77 -26.81 -15.64
CA ASN A 196 11.78 -27.41 -14.77
C ASN A 196 13.01 -26.52 -14.50
N LYS A 197 12.95 -25.23 -14.84
CA LYS A 197 14.05 -24.28 -14.60
C LYS A 197 14.21 -23.93 -13.12
N HIS A 198 13.17 -24.14 -12.31
CA HIS A 198 13.21 -23.96 -10.87
C HIS A 198 14.25 -24.85 -10.16
N GLU A 199 14.52 -26.06 -10.67
CA GLU A 199 15.57 -26.93 -10.16
C GLU A 199 16.95 -26.51 -10.68
N GLN A 200 17.03 -26.20 -11.98
CA GLN A 200 18.28 -25.77 -12.62
C GLN A 200 18.84 -24.48 -12.01
N TYR A 201 17.96 -23.53 -11.66
CA TYR A 201 18.29 -22.24 -11.07
C TYR A 201 17.76 -22.14 -9.63
N TYR A 202 18.00 -23.16 -8.81
CA TYR A 202 17.39 -23.27 -7.48
C TYR A 202 17.63 -22.07 -6.54
N ILE A 203 18.80 -21.41 -6.58
CA ILE A 203 19.11 -20.26 -5.73
C ILE A 203 18.29 -19.04 -6.19
N VAL A 204 18.21 -18.83 -7.50
CA VAL A 204 17.38 -17.78 -8.11
C VAL A 204 15.90 -18.01 -7.79
N TYR A 205 15.43 -19.26 -7.94
CA TYR A 205 14.05 -19.62 -7.63
C TYR A 205 13.73 -19.50 -6.13
N LYS A 206 14.69 -19.83 -5.26
CA LYS A 206 14.59 -19.60 -3.82
C LYS A 206 14.46 -18.12 -3.50
N LEU A 207 15.28 -17.26 -4.12
CA LEU A 207 15.17 -15.80 -3.97
C LEU A 207 13.82 -15.28 -4.49
N LEU A 208 13.33 -15.77 -5.63
CA LEU A 208 12.01 -15.42 -6.15
C LEU A 208 10.88 -15.82 -5.19
N LYS A 209 10.97 -17.00 -4.55
CA LYS A 209 10.02 -17.41 -3.51
C LYS A 209 10.02 -16.45 -2.33
N LEU A 210 11.19 -16.01 -1.87
CA LEU A 210 11.31 -15.01 -0.80
C LEU A 210 10.68 -13.66 -1.19
N VAL A 211 10.84 -13.24 -2.45
CA VAL A 211 10.18 -12.04 -2.99
C VAL A 211 8.66 -12.17 -2.98
N LEU A 212 8.12 -13.35 -3.35
CA LEU A 212 6.68 -13.60 -3.41
C LEU A 212 5.99 -13.69 -2.05
N ILE A 213 6.73 -13.99 -0.97
CA ILE A 213 6.17 -14.09 0.39
C ILE A 213 6.20 -12.77 1.18
N LEU A 214 6.84 -11.71 0.66
CA LEU A 214 6.93 -10.46 1.40
C LEU A 214 5.56 -9.77 1.56
N PRO A 215 5.19 -9.33 2.79
CA PRO A 215 3.93 -8.66 3.06
C PRO A 215 3.69 -7.39 2.25
N VAL A 216 4.76 -6.69 1.85
CA VAL A 216 4.69 -5.45 1.06
C VAL A 216 4.06 -5.69 -0.32
N ALA A 217 4.12 -6.92 -0.84
CA ALA A 217 3.49 -7.31 -2.10
C ALA A 217 2.03 -7.79 -1.94
N THR A 218 1.53 -7.91 -0.71
CA THR A 218 0.19 -8.44 -0.44
C THR A 218 -0.62 -7.42 0.34
N ALA A 219 -1.23 -6.46 -0.37
CA ALA A 219 -2.31 -5.63 0.15
C ALA A 219 -3.40 -6.45 0.87
N SER A 220 -3.50 -7.77 0.61
CA SER A 220 -4.35 -8.70 1.33
C SER A 220 -3.97 -8.85 2.81
N VAL A 221 -2.68 -8.95 3.18
CA VAL A 221 -2.28 -9.14 4.59
C VAL A 221 -2.59 -7.88 5.40
N GLU A 222 -2.25 -6.70 4.89
CA GLU A 222 -2.62 -5.42 5.53
C GLU A 222 -4.15 -5.23 5.60
N ARG A 223 -4.89 -5.64 4.56
CA ARG A 223 -6.36 -5.63 4.56
C ARG A 223 -6.92 -6.57 5.64
N VAL A 224 -6.32 -7.74 5.84
CA VAL A 224 -6.72 -8.68 6.91
C VAL A 224 -6.46 -8.05 8.28
N PHE A 225 -5.30 -7.43 8.51
CA PHE A 225 -5.01 -6.74 9.77
C PHE A 225 -5.90 -5.50 10.02
N SER A 226 -6.21 -4.74 8.97
CA SER A 226 -7.16 -3.63 9.05
C SER A 226 -8.58 -4.11 9.36
N SER A 227 -9.01 -5.19 8.70
CA SER A 227 -10.29 -5.86 8.96
C SER A 227 -10.33 -6.42 10.38
N MET A 228 -9.25 -7.02 10.85
CA MET A 228 -9.08 -7.47 12.23
C MET A 228 -9.24 -6.32 13.21
N ASN A 229 -8.57 -5.20 12.98
CA ASN A 229 -8.69 -4.02 13.83
C ASN A 229 -10.13 -3.49 13.85
N TYR A 230 -10.82 -3.49 12.70
CA TYR A 230 -12.23 -3.10 12.60
C TYR A 230 -13.16 -4.04 13.38
N VAL A 231 -13.06 -5.36 13.15
CA VAL A 231 -13.86 -6.40 13.83
C VAL A 231 -13.61 -6.39 15.33
N LYS A 232 -12.33 -6.28 15.74
CA LYS A 232 -11.90 -6.37 17.13
C LYS A 232 -12.22 -5.10 17.93
N ASN A 233 -11.85 -3.93 17.42
CA ASN A 233 -11.80 -2.70 18.21
C ASN A 233 -12.92 -1.69 17.90
N LYS A 234 -13.44 -1.68 16.66
CA LYS A 234 -14.43 -0.68 16.23
C LYS A 234 -15.86 -1.11 16.50
N LEU A 235 -16.11 -2.41 16.52
CA LEU A 235 -17.44 -2.97 16.79
C LEU A 235 -17.64 -3.40 18.25
N ARG A 236 -16.57 -3.72 19.01
CA ARG A 236 -16.67 -4.34 20.35
C ARG A 236 -15.49 -3.96 21.26
N SER A 237 -15.69 -4.03 22.57
CA SER A 237 -14.67 -3.72 23.60
C SER A 237 -14.03 -4.96 24.23
N LYS A 238 -14.65 -6.14 24.11
CA LYS A 238 -14.11 -7.44 24.53
C LYS A 238 -14.56 -8.53 23.55
N MET A 239 -13.64 -9.42 23.19
CA MET A 239 -13.87 -10.56 22.30
C MET A 239 -12.91 -11.69 22.65
N GLY A 240 -13.40 -12.94 22.68
CA GLY A 240 -12.54 -14.12 22.82
C GLY A 240 -11.87 -14.49 21.49
N ASP A 241 -10.71 -15.14 21.56
CA ASP A 241 -9.88 -15.46 20.39
C ASP A 241 -10.59 -16.37 19.38
N ASP A 242 -11.31 -17.41 19.85
CA ASP A 242 -12.06 -18.31 18.97
C ASP A 242 -13.15 -17.58 18.19
N TYR A 243 -13.88 -16.68 18.87
CA TYR A 243 -14.94 -15.90 18.24
C TYR A 243 -14.36 -14.88 17.25
N LEU A 244 -13.22 -14.25 17.59
CA LEU A 244 -12.51 -13.35 16.69
C LEU A 244 -12.04 -14.09 15.43
N ASN A 245 -11.44 -15.27 15.58
CA ASN A 245 -10.99 -16.10 14.45
C ASN A 245 -12.16 -16.47 13.53
N ASN A 246 -13.27 -16.95 14.09
CA ASN A 246 -14.46 -17.29 13.31
C ASN A 246 -15.05 -16.07 12.56
N CYS A 247 -15.09 -14.90 13.21
CA CYS A 247 -15.53 -13.65 12.56
C CYS A 247 -14.55 -13.17 11.48
N LEU A 248 -13.25 -13.34 11.69
CA LEU A 248 -12.24 -12.94 10.72
C LEU A 248 -12.30 -13.79 9.46
N VAL A 249 -12.42 -15.11 9.61
CA VAL A 249 -12.54 -16.03 8.47
C VAL A 249 -13.73 -15.65 7.60
N THR A 250 -14.90 -15.42 8.21
CA THR A 250 -16.11 -15.02 7.47
C THR A 250 -16.01 -13.64 6.83
N PHE A 251 -15.26 -12.71 7.43
CA PHE A 251 -15.10 -11.35 6.92
C PHE A 251 -14.05 -11.24 5.81
N VAL A 252 -12.94 -11.96 5.93
CA VAL A 252 -11.85 -12.00 4.95
C VAL A 252 -12.25 -12.83 3.74
N GLU A 253 -12.78 -14.03 3.96
CA GLU A 253 -13.19 -14.98 2.92
C GLU A 253 -14.66 -14.78 2.53
N ARG A 254 -15.12 -13.53 2.50
CA ARG A 254 -16.54 -13.20 2.29
C ARG A 254 -17.10 -13.77 0.98
N GLU A 255 -16.27 -13.83 -0.06
CA GLU A 255 -16.66 -14.41 -1.36
C GLU A 255 -16.94 -15.91 -1.27
N PHE A 256 -16.15 -16.66 -0.49
CA PHE A 256 -16.41 -18.09 -0.25
C PHE A 256 -17.55 -18.29 0.74
N PHE A 257 -17.64 -17.47 1.78
CA PHE A 257 -18.73 -17.53 2.75
C PHE A 257 -20.10 -17.32 2.09
N ASN A 258 -20.20 -16.38 1.14
CA ASN A 258 -21.44 -16.14 0.39
C ASN A 258 -21.87 -17.33 -0.50
N GLN A 259 -20.99 -18.30 -0.77
CA GLN A 259 -21.31 -19.51 -1.53
C GLN A 259 -21.89 -20.63 -0.65
N VAL A 260 -21.78 -20.50 0.68
CA VAL A 260 -22.34 -21.46 1.63
C VAL A 260 -23.85 -21.31 1.67
N LYS A 261 -24.59 -22.42 1.52
CA LYS A 261 -26.06 -22.41 1.61
C LYS A 261 -26.50 -22.34 3.07
N ASP A 262 -27.52 -21.54 3.35
CA ASP A 262 -28.10 -21.42 4.68
C ASP A 262 -28.58 -22.78 5.23
N GLU A 263 -29.10 -23.65 4.35
CA GLU A 263 -29.53 -25.01 4.68
C GLU A 263 -28.39 -25.86 5.28
N ASP A 264 -27.18 -25.74 4.74
CA ASP A 264 -26.00 -26.48 5.21
C ASP A 264 -25.57 -25.97 6.60
N VAL A 265 -25.65 -24.65 6.83
CA VAL A 265 -25.37 -24.04 8.13
C VAL A 265 -26.38 -24.50 9.18
N ILE A 266 -27.67 -24.51 8.83
CA ILE A 266 -28.76 -24.96 9.71
C ILE A 266 -28.58 -26.45 10.05
N ASN A 267 -28.30 -27.30 9.06
CA ASN A 267 -28.10 -28.74 9.27
C ASN A 267 -26.87 -29.04 10.12
N LEU A 268 -25.77 -28.29 9.94
CA LEU A 268 -24.57 -28.40 10.78
C LEU A 268 -24.86 -27.98 12.22
N PHE A 269 -25.56 -26.85 12.40
CA PHE A 269 -25.93 -26.35 13.73
C PHE A 269 -26.87 -27.33 14.46
N GLN A 270 -27.79 -27.97 13.73
CA GLN A 270 -28.69 -28.98 14.29
C GLN A 270 -27.99 -30.28 14.73
N LYS A 271 -26.84 -30.61 14.14
CA LYS A 271 -26.03 -31.81 14.49
C LYS A 271 -25.14 -31.62 15.72
N GLY A 272 -24.94 -30.39 16.21
CA GLY A 272 -24.11 -30.09 17.38
C GLY A 272 -24.78 -30.44 18.71
N ASP A 273 -23.98 -30.85 19.69
CA ASP A 273 -24.45 -31.29 21.01
C ASP A 273 -25.00 -30.10 21.82
N ARG A 274 -26.30 -30.13 22.14
CA ARG A 274 -27.02 -29.01 22.74
C ARG A 274 -26.74 -28.93 24.24
N LYS A 275 -25.80 -28.10 24.65
CA LYS A 275 -25.83 -27.52 26.00
C LYS A 275 -26.33 -26.09 25.93
N VAL A 276 -27.65 -25.94 26.09
CA VAL A 276 -28.23 -24.67 26.53
C VAL A 276 -27.80 -24.51 27.99
N ILE A 277 -26.77 -23.70 28.23
CA ILE A 277 -26.45 -23.25 29.58
C ILE A 277 -27.44 -22.13 29.89
N LEU A 278 -28.51 -22.49 30.60
CA LEU A 278 -29.40 -21.54 31.27
C LEU A 278 -28.70 -20.97 32.52
#